data_AF-A0A7V9TES2-F1
#
_entry.id   AF-A0A7V9TES2-F1
#
_cell.length_a   1.000
_cell.length_b   1.000
_cell.length_c   1.000
_cell.angle_alpha   90.00
_cell.angle_beta   90.00
_cell.angle_gamma   90.00
#
_symmetry.space_group_name_H-M   'P 1'
#
loop_
_entity.id
_entity.type
_entity.pdbx_description
1 polymer ?
#
loop_
_entity_poly.entity_id
_entity_poly.type
_entity_poly.pdbx_seq_one_letter_code
_entity_poly.pdbx_strand_id
1 'polypeptide(L)'
;QGGSPHANEYTGDGPFSRDELGLVGNWRGTVGVSTRGRDTGDAQLFINLIDNVRLDHEYTVFAEVIEGMDAVSRMVEGARIRRVVVSR
;
A
#
# COMPACT_ATOMS: atom_id res chain seq x y z
N GLN A 1 5.97 3.66 -1.05
CA GLN A 1 5.64 2.52 -0.17
C GLN A 1 5.98 2.90 1.26
N GLY A 2 5.31 2.32 2.24
CA GLY A 2 5.59 2.52 3.67
C GLY A 2 4.83 1.52 4.54
N GLY A 3 4.72 1.83 5.83
CA GLY A 3 4.05 0.95 6.81
C GLY A 3 5.01 0.07 7.62
N SER A 4 6.28 -0.03 7.21
CA SER A 4 7.29 -0.78 7.97
C SER A 4 7.66 -0.08 9.29
N PRO A 5 7.85 -0.84 10.40
CA PRO A 5 8.43 -0.31 11.62
C PRO A 5 9.81 0.30 11.35
N HIS A 6 10.05 1.47 11.94
CA HIS A 6 11.34 2.18 11.87
C HIS A 6 11.87 2.46 10.44
N ALA A 7 11.00 2.50 9.43
CA ALA A 7 11.38 2.66 8.03
C ALA A 7 12.34 1.57 7.52
N ASN A 8 12.20 0.34 8.04
CA ASN A 8 12.98 -0.81 7.59
C ASN A 8 12.16 -1.69 6.64
N GLU A 9 12.46 -1.64 5.34
CA GLU A 9 11.76 -2.40 4.30
C GLU A 9 11.75 -3.93 4.50
N TYR A 10 12.65 -4.48 5.34
CA TYR A 10 12.71 -5.91 5.70
C TYR A 10 11.84 -6.29 6.91
N THR A 11 11.20 -5.31 7.56
CA THR A 11 10.37 -5.53 8.74
C THR A 11 8.93 -5.12 8.44
N GLY A 12 8.00 -6.05 8.67
CA GLY A 12 6.56 -5.81 8.61
C GLY A 12 5.86 -6.37 9.85
N ASP A 13 4.54 -6.47 9.78
CA ASP A 13 3.70 -7.12 10.78
C ASP A 13 3.17 -8.44 10.20
N GLY A 14 3.48 -9.53 10.89
CA GLY A 14 3.10 -10.89 10.47
C GLY A 14 1.87 -11.41 11.21
N PRO A 15 1.33 -12.59 10.82
CA PRO A 15 1.80 -13.49 9.74
C PRO A 15 1.54 -12.93 8.34
N PHE A 16 2.18 -13.51 7.32
CA PHE A 16 1.95 -13.07 5.94
C PHE A 16 0.50 -13.29 5.50
N SER A 17 -0.04 -12.33 4.76
CA SER A 17 -1.34 -12.44 4.10
C SER A 17 -1.20 -13.04 2.70
N ARG A 18 -2.21 -13.81 2.29
CA ARG A 18 -2.38 -14.24 0.90
C ARG A 18 -2.73 -13.07 -0.01
N ASP A 19 -2.42 -13.20 -1.29
CA ASP A 19 -2.87 -12.26 -2.30
C ASP A 19 -4.37 -12.45 -2.56
N GLU A 20 -5.11 -11.35 -2.53
CA GLU A 20 -6.48 -11.23 -3.04
C GLU A 20 -6.44 -10.45 -4.35
N LEU A 21 -6.12 -11.14 -5.44
CA LEU A 21 -5.98 -10.53 -6.76
C LEU A 21 -7.38 -10.29 -7.36
N GLY A 22 -7.71 -9.01 -7.55
CA GLY A 22 -9.00 -8.58 -8.08
C GLY A 22 -8.95 -8.09 -9.53
N LEU A 23 -10.10 -7.54 -9.98
CA LEU A 23 -10.23 -6.84 -11.26
C LEU A 23 -9.98 -5.33 -11.13
N VAL A 24 -9.76 -4.83 -9.91
CA VAL A 24 -9.44 -3.42 -9.68
C VAL A 24 -8.01 -3.16 -10.14
N GLY A 25 -7.86 -2.26 -11.11
CA GLY A 25 -6.56 -1.84 -11.60
C GLY A 25 -5.83 -0.92 -10.62
N ASN A 26 -4.51 -0.85 -10.75
CA ASN A 26 -3.61 0.01 -10.00
C ASN A 26 -3.67 1.45 -10.52
N TRP A 27 -4.84 2.07 -10.45
CA TRP A 27 -5.07 3.45 -10.84
C TRP A 27 -4.47 4.42 -9.82
N ARG A 28 -4.23 5.67 -10.21
CA ARG A 28 -3.85 6.74 -9.28
C ARG A 28 -4.82 6.79 -8.10
N GLY A 29 -4.28 6.82 -6.88
CA GLY A 29 -5.04 6.89 -5.63
C GLY A 29 -5.39 5.54 -5.03
N THR A 30 -5.24 4.43 -5.76
CA THR A 30 -5.44 3.10 -5.19
C THR A 30 -4.34 2.76 -4.18
N VAL A 31 -4.71 2.00 -3.15
CA VAL A 31 -3.84 1.52 -2.08
C VAL A 31 -3.69 0.02 -2.23
N GLY A 32 -2.45 -0.44 -2.31
CA GLY A 32 -2.11 -1.84 -2.48
C GLY A 32 -1.23 -2.39 -1.36
N VAL A 33 -1.30 -3.71 -1.16
CA VAL A 33 -0.43 -4.43 -0.23
C VAL A 33 0.93 -4.65 -0.89
N SER A 34 2.00 -4.22 -0.22
CA SER A 34 3.36 -4.50 -0.68
C SER A 34 3.74 -5.95 -0.36
N THR A 35 4.37 -6.62 -1.31
CA THR A 35 4.79 -8.03 -1.18
C THR A 35 6.23 -8.22 -1.67
N ARG A 36 6.87 -9.33 -1.29
CA ARG A 36 8.18 -9.80 -1.79
C ARG A 36 8.04 -11.08 -2.62
N GLY A 37 6.89 -11.26 -3.26
CA GLY A 37 6.44 -12.48 -3.92
C GLY A 37 5.00 -12.82 -3.56
N ARG A 38 4.44 -13.86 -4.20
CA ARG A 38 3.07 -14.32 -3.95
C ARG A 38 2.85 -14.62 -2.46
N ASP A 39 1.73 -14.15 -1.91
CA ASP A 39 1.29 -14.45 -0.54
C ASP A 39 2.28 -14.03 0.56
N THR A 40 2.95 -12.89 0.39
CA THR A 40 3.94 -12.35 1.34
C THR A 40 3.62 -10.97 1.89
N GLY A 41 2.33 -10.58 1.90
CA GLY A 41 1.93 -9.29 2.48
C GLY A 41 2.22 -9.23 3.98
N ASP A 42 2.93 -8.21 4.45
CA ASP A 42 3.39 -8.06 5.83
C ASP A 42 2.96 -6.71 6.45
N ALA A 43 1.73 -6.27 6.15
CA ALA A 43 1.16 -4.97 6.53
C ALA A 43 1.86 -3.72 5.96
N GLN A 44 2.89 -3.89 5.13
CA GLN A 44 3.39 -2.81 4.30
C GLN A 44 2.44 -2.50 3.14
N LEU A 45 2.36 -1.22 2.77
CA LEU A 45 1.42 -0.73 1.78
C LEU A 45 2.05 0.31 0.86
N PHE A 46 1.46 0.46 -0.32
CA PHE A 46 1.79 1.52 -1.26
C PHE A 46 0.53 2.25 -1.71
N ILE A 47 0.72 3.50 -2.14
CA ILE A 47 -0.34 4.30 -2.76
C ILE A 47 0.14 4.66 -4.16
N ASN A 48 -0.68 4.41 -5.17
CA ASN A 48 -0.37 4.73 -6.56
C ASN A 48 -0.43 6.25 -6.78
N LEU A 49 0.71 6.88 -7.08
CA LEU A 49 0.75 8.31 -7.43
C LEU A 49 0.35 8.58 -8.89
N ILE A 50 0.42 7.56 -9.74
CA ILE A 50 0.02 7.58 -11.15
C ILE A 50 -0.66 6.25 -11.47
N ASP A 51 -1.23 6.13 -12.66
CA ASP A 51 -1.76 4.85 -13.14
C ASP A 51 -0.60 3.88 -13.39
N ASN A 52 -0.56 2.80 -12.61
CA ASN A 52 0.50 1.78 -12.61
C ASN A 52 -0.06 0.42 -13.04
N VAL A 53 -0.79 0.37 -14.16
CA VAL A 53 -1.46 -0.85 -14.69
C VAL A 53 -0.53 -2.05 -14.91
N ARG A 54 0.79 -1.84 -14.94
CA ARG A 54 1.78 -2.93 -14.90
C ARG A 54 1.70 -3.79 -13.63
N LEU A 55 1.22 -3.23 -12.54
CA LEU A 55 1.08 -3.92 -11.25
C LEU A 55 -0.24 -4.71 -11.15
N ASP A 56 -1.10 -4.62 -12.17
CA ASP A 56 -2.39 -5.31 -12.19
C ASP A 56 -2.22 -6.81 -12.15
N HIS A 57 -3.08 -7.46 -11.37
CA HIS A 57 -3.07 -8.90 -11.13
C HIS A 57 -1.79 -9.45 -10.48
N GLU A 58 -0.90 -8.57 -10.00
CA GLU A 58 0.29 -8.95 -9.24
C GLU A 58 0.21 -8.50 -7.78
N TYR A 59 -0.54 -7.43 -7.48
CA TYR A 59 -0.70 -6.89 -6.13
C TYR A 59 -2.17 -6.76 -5.76
N THR A 60 -2.48 -7.05 -4.50
CA THR A 60 -3.81 -6.81 -3.93
C THR A 60 -4.05 -5.31 -3.76
N VAL A 61 -4.99 -4.78 -4.54
CA VAL A 61 -5.59 -3.47 -4.31
C VAL A 61 -6.80 -3.64 -3.40
N PHE A 62 -6.81 -2.97 -2.25
CA PHE A 62 -7.86 -3.14 -1.23
C PHE A 62 -8.56 -1.85 -0.82
N ALA A 63 -8.05 -0.69 -1.23
CA ALA A 63 -8.65 0.60 -0.92
C ALA A 63 -8.28 1.65 -1.96
N GLU A 64 -8.90 2.83 -1.85
CA GLU A 64 -8.55 4.03 -2.60
C GLU A 64 -8.55 5.25 -1.68
N VAL A 65 -7.73 6.24 -2.01
CA VAL A 65 -7.71 7.53 -1.34
C VAL A 65 -8.84 8.38 -1.90
N ILE A 66 -9.91 8.57 -1.13
CA ILE A 66 -11.07 9.38 -1.51
C ILE A 66 -10.87 10.89 -1.28
N GLU A 67 -9.98 11.27 -0.35
CA GLU A 67 -9.68 12.65 0.01
C GLU A 67 -8.20 12.81 0.38
N GLY A 68 -7.61 14.00 0.15
CA GLY A 68 -6.24 14.31 0.57
C GLY A 68 -5.12 13.77 -0.33
N MET A 69 -5.41 13.45 -1.60
CA MET A 69 -4.40 13.00 -2.57
C MET A 69 -3.27 14.00 -2.82
N ASP A 70 -3.49 15.29 -2.57
CA ASP A 70 -2.47 16.35 -2.64
C ASP A 70 -1.45 16.26 -1.48
N ALA A 71 -1.90 15.86 -0.29
CA ALA A 71 -1.00 15.54 0.82
C ALA A 71 -0.16 14.31 0.48
N VAL A 72 -0.79 13.26 -0.09
CA VAL A 72 -0.11 12.04 -0.51
C VAL A 72 0.98 12.34 -1.54
N SER A 73 0.67 13.14 -2.57
CA SER A 73 1.63 13.47 -3.64
C SER A 73 2.81 14.35 -3.20
N ARG A 74 2.70 15.02 -2.04
CA ARG A 74 3.78 15.84 -1.47
C ARG A 74 4.61 15.10 -0.42
N MET A 75 4.26 13.86 -0.08
CA MET A 75 5.04 13.08 0.87
C MET A 75 6.45 12.82 0.34
N VAL A 76 7.42 12.95 1.23
CA VAL A 76 8.83 12.65 0.98
C VAL A 76 9.21 11.35 1.67
N GLU A 77 10.34 10.77 1.26
CA GLU A 77 10.91 9.61 1.92
C GLU A 77 11.09 9.84 3.43
N GLY A 78 10.79 8.82 4.23
CA GLY A 78 10.86 8.90 5.69
C GLY A 78 9.71 9.65 6.35
N ALA A 79 8.70 10.11 5.60
CA ALA A 79 7.47 10.64 6.18
C ALA A 79 6.85 9.64 7.17
N ARG A 80 6.46 10.13 8.35
CA ARG A 80 6.02 9.27 9.46
C ARG A 80 4.50 9.25 9.58
N ILE A 81 3.93 8.05 9.56
CA ILE A 81 2.54 7.82 9.95
C ILE A 81 2.44 8.06 11.47
N ARG A 82 1.74 9.11 11.88
CA ARG A 82 1.57 9.48 13.29
C ARG A 82 0.40 8.74 13.95
N ARG A 83 -0.64 8.46 13.18
CA ARG A 83 -1.88 7.82 13.63
C ARG A 83 -2.60 7.21 12.42
N VAL A 84 -3.16 6.02 12.62
CA VAL A 84 -4.13 5.40 11.73
C VAL A 84 -5.39 5.15 12.55
N VAL A 85 -6.55 5.42 11.96
CA VAL A 85 -7.86 5.17 12.60
C VAL A 85 -8.69 4.37 11.62
N VAL A 86 -9.27 3.27 12.10
CA VAL A 86 -10.27 2.49 11.37
C VAL A 86 -11.57 2.57 12.15
N SER A 87 -12.60 3.15 11.55
CA SER A 87 -13.96 3.19 12.08
C SER A 87 -14.83 2.18 11.36
N ARG A 88 -15.78 1.60 12.10
CA ARG A 88 -16.87 0.80 11.53
C ARG A 88 -18.04 1.69 11.16
#